data_AF-A0A9Q3QBP5-F1
#
_entry.id   AF-A0A9Q3QBP5-F1
#
_cell.length_a   1.000
_cell.length_b   1.000
_cell.length_c   1.000
_cell.angle_alpha   90.00
_cell.angle_beta   90.00
_cell.angle_gamma   90.00
#
_symmetry.space_group_name_H-M   'P 1'
#
loop_
_entity.id
_entity.type
_entity.pdbx_description
1 polymer ?
#
loop_
_entity_poly.entity_id
_entity_poly.type
_entity_poly.pdbx_seq_one_letter_code
_entity_poly.pdbx_strand_id
1 'polypeptide(L)'
;MELIDYIDGLFIDVPSIPDYWITARLNTALKGHASIWYTEMKEIHGRRNWPWFKSQIIQKYSNGTWIWQKTMSFENDKYSVDKDPYDWCLRQSKRLKAIDPQMNIQMRNNKLLKQLQEN
;
A
#
# COMPACT_ATOMS: atom_id res chain seq x y z
N MET A 1 -0.61 0.94 -0.61
CA MET A 1 -1.57 1.76 0.16
C MET A 1 -1.01 3.10 0.56
N GLU A 2 0.23 3.25 1.06
CA GLU A 2 0.76 4.57 1.47
C GLU A 2 0.56 5.71 0.44
N LEU A 3 0.70 5.47 -0.86
CA LEU A 3 0.39 6.47 -1.90
C LEU A 3 -1.11 6.83 -1.96
N ILE A 4 -1.99 5.83 -1.86
CA ILE A 4 -3.44 6.04 -1.87
C ILE A 4 -3.85 6.79 -0.61
N ASP A 5 -3.37 6.35 0.55
CA ASP A 5 -3.61 6.99 1.85
C ASP A 5 -3.14 8.45 1.83
N TYR A 6 -1.97 8.73 1.23
CA TYR A 6 -1.45 10.09 1.07
C TYR A 6 -2.35 10.97 0.19
N ILE A 7 -2.76 10.48 -0.98
CA ILE A 7 -3.61 11.25 -1.90
C ILE A 7 -5.01 11.45 -1.32
N ASP A 8 -5.59 10.43 -0.68
CA ASP A 8 -6.87 10.56 0.02
C ASP A 8 -6.75 11.62 1.14
N GLY A 9 -5.63 11.64 1.88
CA GLY A 9 -5.33 12.68 2.86
C GLY A 9 -5.33 14.09 2.26
N LEU A 10 -4.75 14.29 1.07
CA LEU A 10 -4.75 15.59 0.39
C LEU A 10 -6.17 16.08 0.07
N PHE A 11 -7.09 15.19 -0.29
CA PHE A 11 -8.49 15.56 -0.52
C PHE A 11 -9.22 15.93 0.77
N ILE A 12 -8.82 15.35 1.91
CA ILE A 12 -9.36 15.70 3.23
C ILE A 12 -8.84 17.08 3.67
N ASP A 13 -7.53 17.30 3.53
CA ASP A 13 -6.87 18.53 3.98
C ASP A 13 -7.20 19.74 3.08
N VAL A 14 -7.42 19.50 1.78
CA VAL A 14 -7.74 20.54 0.79
C VAL A 14 -9.00 20.13 0.00
N PRO A 15 -10.21 20.36 0.55
CA PRO A 15 -11.46 19.91 -0.07
C PRO A 15 -11.76 20.51 -1.45
N SER A 16 -11.17 21.67 -1.75
CA SER A 16 -11.34 22.37 -3.03
C SER A 16 -10.32 21.96 -4.09
N ILE A 17 -9.43 20.99 -3.81
CA ILE A 17 -8.41 20.57 -4.76
C ILE A 17 -9.07 19.93 -5.99
N PRO A 18 -8.86 20.46 -7.20
CA PRO A 18 -9.48 19.87 -8.36
C PRO A 18 -8.79 18.54 -8.69
N ASP A 19 -9.59 17.51 -8.96
CA ASP A 19 -9.11 16.15 -9.21
C ASP A 19 -8.04 16.05 -10.32
N TYR A 20 -8.19 16.88 -11.37
CA TYR A 20 -7.24 16.90 -12.49
C TYR A 20 -5.82 17.33 -12.07
N TRP A 21 -5.64 18.07 -10.97
CA TRP A 21 -4.31 18.42 -10.45
C TRP A 21 -3.59 17.20 -9.89
N ILE A 22 -4.33 16.36 -9.16
CA ILE A 22 -3.81 15.11 -8.61
C ILE A 22 -3.46 14.16 -9.76
N THR A 23 -4.39 13.95 -10.68
CA THR A 23 -4.17 13.04 -11.82
C THR A 23 -3.14 13.57 -12.82
N ALA A 24 -2.93 14.88 -12.92
CA ALA A 24 -1.82 15.42 -13.69
C ALA A 24 -0.45 15.09 -13.09
N ARG A 25 -0.35 15.01 -11.76
CA ARG A 25 0.91 14.80 -11.03
C ARG A 25 1.18 13.36 -10.63
N LEU A 26 0.23 12.45 -10.82
CA LEU A 26 0.40 11.03 -10.49
C LEU A 26 1.62 10.38 -11.16
N ASN A 27 1.99 10.81 -12.37
CA ASN A 27 3.20 10.34 -13.05
C ASN A 27 4.50 10.67 -12.29
N THR A 28 4.53 11.78 -11.54
CA THR A 28 5.69 12.16 -10.71
C THR A 28 5.73 11.42 -9.38
N ALA A 29 4.57 11.01 -8.87
CA ALA A 29 4.45 10.28 -7.60
C ALA A 29 4.76 8.79 -7.78
N LEU A 30 4.40 8.22 -8.94
CA LEU A 30 4.71 6.84 -9.30
C LEU A 30 6.15 6.74 -9.83
N LYS A 31 6.84 5.63 -9.52
CA LYS A 31 8.23 5.41 -9.93
C LYS A 31 8.38 4.12 -10.73
N GLY A 32 9.34 4.10 -11.65
CA GLY A 32 9.67 2.94 -12.46
C GLY A 32 8.48 2.42 -13.27
N HIS A 33 8.27 1.10 -13.25
CA HIS A 33 7.19 0.43 -13.98
C HIS A 33 5.79 0.97 -13.68
N ALA A 34 5.56 1.49 -12.47
CA ALA A 34 4.27 2.07 -12.11
C ALA A 34 3.98 3.40 -12.83
N SER A 35 5.01 4.20 -13.11
CA SER A 35 4.88 5.43 -13.90
C SER A 35 4.58 5.14 -15.37
N ILE A 36 5.21 4.11 -15.92
CA ILE A 36 4.98 3.68 -17.31
C ILE A 36 3.53 3.19 -17.46
N TRP A 37 3.11 2.27 -16.58
CA TRP A 37 1.73 1.78 -16.54
C TRP A 37 0.70 2.91 -16.42
N TYR A 38 0.98 3.92 -15.60
CA TYR A 38 0.08 5.07 -15.45
C TYR A 38 -0.05 5.90 -16.73
N THR A 39 1.06 6.07 -17.46
CA THR A 39 1.10 6.81 -18.73
C THR A 39 0.29 6.06 -19.79
N GLU A 40 0.49 4.75 -19.92
CA GLU A 40 -0.30 3.88 -20.82
C GLU A 40 -1.79 3.94 -20.48
N MET A 41 -2.15 3.88 -19.20
CA MET A 41 -3.54 3.98 -18.76
C MET A 41 -4.19 5.32 -19.15
N LYS A 42 -3.44 6.43 -19.10
CA LYS A 42 -3.92 7.73 -19.56
C LYS A 42 -4.08 7.79 -21.08
N GLU A 43 -3.21 7.14 -21.84
CA GLU A 43 -3.31 7.10 -23.30
C GLU A 43 -4.54 6.28 -23.75
N ILE A 44 -4.79 5.13 -23.10
CA ILE A 44 -5.90 4.24 -23.46
C ILE A 44 -7.24 4.80 -22.99
N HIS A 45 -7.33 5.28 -21.74
CA HIS A 45 -8.61 5.64 -21.11
C HIS A 45 -8.87 7.14 -21.01
N GLY A 46 -7.92 7.97 -21.43
CA GLY A 46 -8.00 9.42 -21.41
C GLY A 46 -7.92 10.02 -20.01
N ARG A 47 -8.52 11.20 -19.85
CA ARG A 47 -8.61 11.88 -18.55
C ARG A 47 -9.69 11.21 -17.70
N ARG A 48 -9.29 10.64 -16.57
CA ARG A 48 -10.17 10.03 -15.57
C ARG A 48 -9.90 10.64 -14.20
N ASN A 49 -10.86 10.46 -13.30
CA ASN A 49 -10.78 11.01 -11.95
C ASN A 49 -9.97 10.13 -11.00
N TRP A 50 -9.57 10.67 -9.85
CA TRP A 50 -8.84 9.95 -8.80
C TRP A 50 -9.55 8.68 -8.33
N PRO A 51 -10.87 8.66 -8.03
CA PRO A 51 -11.56 7.43 -7.63
C PRO A 51 -11.40 6.30 -8.65
N TRP A 52 -11.46 6.62 -9.94
CA TRP A 52 -11.25 5.63 -10.99
C TRP A 52 -9.80 5.12 -10.98
N PHE A 53 -8.81 6.01 -10.98
CA PHE A 53 -7.39 5.60 -10.95
C PHE A 53 -7.04 4.81 -9.68
N LYS A 54 -7.58 5.20 -8.54
CA LYS A 54 -7.45 4.46 -7.28
C LYS A 54 -7.94 3.03 -7.42
N SER A 55 -9.10 2.80 -8.05
CA SER A 55 -9.60 1.44 -8.28
C SER A 55 -8.68 0.63 -9.20
N GLN A 56 -8.14 1.24 -10.25
CA GLN A 56 -7.20 0.58 -11.17
C GLN A 56 -5.87 0.25 -10.51
N ILE A 57 -5.34 1.14 -9.67
CA ILE A 57 -4.12 0.90 -8.89
C ILE A 57 -4.35 -0.26 -7.92
N ILE A 58 -5.48 -0.29 -7.22
CA ILE A 58 -5.83 -1.40 -6.33
C ILE A 58 -5.95 -2.70 -7.11
N GLN A 59 -6.64 -2.70 -8.26
CA GLN A 59 -6.79 -3.90 -9.07
C GLN A 59 -5.45 -4.43 -9.59
N LYS A 60 -4.57 -3.54 -10.06
CA LYS A 60 -3.26 -3.90 -10.63
C LYS A 60 -2.26 -4.37 -9.57
N TYR A 61 -2.21 -3.69 -8.42
CA TYR A 61 -1.14 -3.85 -7.43
C TYR A 61 -1.58 -4.46 -6.11
N SER A 62 -2.88 -4.68 -5.90
CA SER A 62 -3.44 -5.36 -4.73
C SER A 62 -4.26 -6.59 -5.15
N ASN A 63 -3.78 -7.33 -6.15
CA ASN A 63 -4.40 -8.58 -6.57
C ASN A 63 -4.15 -9.71 -5.54
N GLY A 64 -4.93 -10.79 -5.62
CA GLY A 64 -4.82 -11.93 -4.69
C GLY A 64 -3.41 -12.53 -4.60
N THR A 65 -2.66 -12.53 -5.71
CA THR A 65 -1.26 -12.96 -5.75
C THR A 65 -0.34 -12.05 -4.93
N TRP A 66 -0.53 -10.74 -4.98
CA TRP A 66 0.23 -9.78 -4.19
C TRP A 66 -0.08 -9.91 -2.69
N ILE A 67 -1.36 -10.06 -2.34
CA ILE A 67 -1.77 -10.33 -0.95
C ILE A 67 -1.12 -11.61 -0.46
N TRP A 68 -1.16 -12.68 -1.26
CA TRP A 68 -0.50 -13.94 -0.94
C TRP A 68 1.01 -13.78 -0.75
N GLN A 69 1.71 -13.07 -1.64
CA GLN A 69 3.14 -12.78 -1.51
C GLN A 69 3.45 -11.99 -0.23
N LYS A 70 2.59 -11.03 0.16
CA LYS A 70 2.74 -10.29 1.42
C LYS A 70 2.50 -11.18 2.64
N THR A 71 1.53 -12.08 2.59
CA THR A 71 1.29 -13.09 3.63
C THR A 71 2.50 -13.99 3.79
N MET A 72 3.01 -14.57 2.70
CA MET A 72 4.23 -15.40 2.74
C MET A 72 5.45 -14.62 3.25
N SER A 73 5.60 -13.36 2.85
CA SER A 73 6.68 -12.50 3.37
C SER A 73 6.56 -12.25 4.86
N PHE A 74 5.33 -12.09 5.38
CA PHE A 74 5.06 -11.95 6.81
C PHE A 74 5.34 -13.25 7.57
N GLU A 75 4.93 -14.40 7.02
CA GLU A 75 5.08 -15.70 7.65
C GLU A 75 6.55 -16.18 7.69
N ASN A 76 7.32 -15.91 6.65
CA ASN A 76 8.71 -16.34 6.54
C ASN A 76 9.71 -15.43 7.27
N ASP A 77 9.36 -14.17 7.53
CA ASP A 77 10.26 -13.19 8.15
C ASP A 77 10.14 -13.20 9.68
N LYS A 78 10.49 -14.34 10.28
CA LYS A 78 10.58 -14.51 11.73
C LYS A 78 11.56 -13.51 12.33
N TYR A 79 11.29 -13.10 13.56
CA TYR A 79 12.23 -12.26 14.29
C TYR A 79 13.50 -13.04 14.60
N SER A 80 14.65 -12.38 14.56
CA SER A 80 15.93 -12.94 15.00
C SER A 80 16.69 -11.89 15.81
N VAL A 81 17.54 -12.32 16.73
CA VAL A 81 18.25 -11.41 17.66
C VAL A 81 19.16 -10.42 16.92
N ASP A 82 19.60 -10.77 15.71
CA ASP A 82 20.45 -9.92 14.86
C ASP A 82 19.71 -8.75 14.20
N LYS A 83 18.37 -8.70 14.28
CA LYS A 83 17.55 -7.65 13.67
C LYS A 83 17.22 -6.57 14.69
N ASP A 84 17.22 -5.31 14.27
CA ASP A 84 16.67 -4.23 15.07
C ASP A 84 15.16 -4.49 15.35
N PRO A 85 14.72 -4.53 16.63
CA PRO A 85 13.35 -4.83 16.99
C PRO A 85 12.34 -3.83 16.45
N TYR A 86 12.70 -2.54 16.43
CA TYR A 86 11.81 -1.47 15.98
C TYR A 86 11.57 -1.58 14.48
N ASP A 87 12.65 -1.71 13.70
CA ASP A 87 12.57 -1.83 12.24
C ASP A 87 11.86 -3.11 11.80
N TRP A 88 12.07 -4.22 12.51
CA TRP A 88 11.33 -5.45 12.24
C TRP A 88 9.84 -5.29 12.53
N CYS A 89 9.48 -4.76 13.71
CA CYS A 89 8.08 -4.52 14.09
C CYS A 89 7.38 -3.58 13.11
N LEU A 90 8.03 -2.48 12.72
CA LEU A 90 7.48 -1.50 11.79
C LEU A 90 7.23 -2.15 10.41
N ARG A 91 8.18 -2.92 9.89
CA ARG A 91 8.03 -3.62 8.61
C ARG A 91 6.90 -4.65 8.65
N GLN A 92 6.81 -5.49 9.68
CA GLN A 92 5.72 -6.46 9.81
C GLN A 92 4.36 -5.78 9.98
N SER A 93 4.28 -4.71 10.77
CA SER A 93 3.06 -3.92 10.95
C SER A 93 2.56 -3.35 9.61
N LYS A 94 3.45 -2.84 8.77
CA LYS A 94 3.12 -2.39 7.41
C LYS A 94 2.60 -3.53 6.53
N ARG A 95 3.17 -4.73 6.62
CA ARG A 95 2.70 -5.92 5.88
C ARG A 95 1.31 -6.37 6.36
N LEU A 96 1.06 -6.37 7.66
CA LEU A 96 -0.26 -6.72 8.21
C LEU A 96 -1.34 -5.71 7.78
N LYS A 97 -1.04 -4.40 7.82
CA LYS A 97 -1.94 -3.36 7.28
C LYS A 97 -2.19 -3.56 5.78
N ALA A 98 -1.19 -4.04 5.04
CA ALA A 98 -1.30 -4.34 3.61
C ALA A 98 -2.19 -5.55 3.31
N ILE A 99 -2.12 -6.60 4.12
CA ILE A 99 -2.90 -7.84 3.97
C ILE A 99 -4.36 -7.61 4.37
N ASP A 100 -4.59 -6.94 5.50
CA ASP A 100 -5.92 -6.63 6.01
C ASP A 100 -5.95 -5.19 6.56
N PRO A 101 -6.46 -4.23 5.76
CA PRO A 101 -6.57 -2.84 6.17
C PRO A 101 -7.52 -2.60 7.37
N GLN A 102 -8.46 -3.53 7.61
CA GLN A 102 -9.46 -3.42 8.67
C GLN A 102 -8.97 -4.05 9.99
N MET A 103 -7.75 -4.58 10.01
CA MET A 103 -7.16 -5.23 11.18
C MET A 103 -6.99 -4.25 12.35
N ASN A 104 -7.69 -4.53 13.45
CA ASN A 104 -7.55 -3.76 14.67
C ASN A 104 -6.17 -3.96 15.32
N ILE A 105 -5.82 -3.07 16.26
CA ILE A 105 -4.50 -3.04 16.90
C ILE A 105 -4.23 -4.34 17.68
N GLN A 106 -5.24 -4.87 18.39
CA GLN A 106 -5.10 -6.09 19.18
C GLN A 106 -4.78 -7.32 18.32
N MET A 107 -5.51 -7.50 17.21
CA MET A 107 -5.28 -8.58 16.25
C MET A 107 -3.89 -8.50 15.64
N ARG A 108 -3.44 -7.28 15.32
CA ARG A 108 -2.10 -7.04 14.79
C ARG A 108 -1.02 -7.42 15.80
N ASN A 109 -1.16 -6.97 17.05
CA ASN A 109 -0.22 -7.29 18.12
C ASN A 109 -0.16 -8.80 18.37
N ASN A 110 -1.31 -9.47 18.42
CA ASN A 110 -1.36 -10.94 18.57
C ASN A 110 -0.64 -11.66 17.42
N LYS A 111 -0.79 -11.20 16.18
CA LYS A 111 -0.09 -11.78 15.02
C LYS A 111 1.43 -11.54 15.09
N LEU A 112 1.87 -10.36 15.52
CA LEU A 112 3.30 -10.06 15.72
C LEU A 112 3.91 -10.93 16.83
N LEU A 113 3.21 -11.09 17.96
CA LEU A 113 3.67 -11.92 19.07
C LEU A 113 3.83 -13.39 18.66
N LYS A 114 2.92 -13.93 17.84
CA LYS A 114 3.05 -15.30 17.32
C LYS A 114 4.33 -15.51 16.50
N GLN A 115 4.79 -14.49 15.77
CA GLN A 115 6.04 -14.56 15.01
C GLN A 115 7.30 -14.61 15.89
N LEU A 116 7.18 -14.24 17.18
CA LEU A 116 8.26 -14.32 18.17
C LEU A 116 8.30 -15.67 18.89
N GLN A 117 7.14 -16.32 19.05
CA GLN A 117 6.98 -17.57 19.82
C GLN A 117 7.35 -18.83 19.04
N GLU A 118 7.45 -18.75 17.72
CA GLU A 118 7.82 -19.88 16.85
C GLU A 118 9.35 -20.01 16.64
N ASN A 119 10.15 -19.41 17.51
CA ASN A 119 11.61 -19.56 17.59
C ASN A 119 12.02 -20.42 18.79
#